data_AF-A0A7U9DFQ4-F1
#
_entry.id   AF-A0A7U9DFQ4-F1
#
_cell.length_a   1.000
_cell.length_b   1.000
_cell.length_c   1.000
_cell.angle_alpha   90.00
_cell.angle_beta   90.00
_cell.angle_gamma   90.00
#
_symmetry.space_group_name_H-M   'P 1'
#
loop_
_entity.id
_entity.type
_entity.pdbx_description
1 polymer ?
#
loop_
_entity_poly.entity_id
_entity_poly.type
_entity_poly.pdbx_seq_one_letter_code
_entity_poly.pdbx_strand_id
1 'polypeptide(L)'
;MQGYKSSVEEYIQKNILSKTCEVYFDFSSEKDYLYRQLDLIGKCLCLEYVNGQSSFYLIDSVRVQAGAIHKYQTVLVFKGMLELIFRTSAMMVGAERRGKEPDGAFYEPWRDNLNLWINGGILSGKMMNIGGFMMKYTEIYLICLLKQCLCFLYCMR
;
A
#
# COMPACT_ATOMS: atom_id res chain seq x y z
N MET A 1 14.85 17.61 12.84
CA MET A 1 13.89 16.82 12.03
C MET A 1 13.15 17.66 10.99
N GLN A 2 12.62 18.85 11.34
CA GLN A 2 11.82 19.69 10.42
C GLN A 2 12.54 20.02 9.10
N GLY A 3 13.81 20.46 9.16
CA GLY A 3 14.55 20.89 7.97
C GLY A 3 14.79 19.78 6.94
N TYR A 4 15.14 18.57 7.38
CA TYR A 4 15.34 17.44 6.47
C TYR A 4 14.06 17.05 5.74
N LYS A 5 12.95 16.93 6.49
CA LYS A 5 11.65 16.57 5.91
C LYS A 5 11.22 17.59 4.84
N SER A 6 11.33 18.88 5.14
CA SER A 6 11.03 19.95 4.17
C SER A 6 11.91 19.88 2.92
N SER A 7 13.21 19.58 3.06
CA SER A 7 14.10 19.42 1.91
C SER A 7 13.76 18.20 1.04
N VAL A 8 13.32 17.10 1.64
CA VAL A 8 12.87 15.89 0.92
C VAL A 8 11.58 16.19 0.16
N GLU A 9 10.60 16.79 0.84
CA GLU A 9 9.31 17.13 0.24
C GLU A 9 9.46 18.13 -0.92
N GLU A 10 10.32 19.15 -0.76
CA GLU A 10 10.64 20.10 -1.82
C GLU A 10 11.32 19.41 -3.01
N TYR A 11 12.26 18.50 -2.74
CA TYR A 11 12.93 17.74 -3.81
C TYR A 11 11.93 16.92 -4.62
N ILE A 12 11.08 16.14 -3.95
CA ILE A 12 10.04 15.31 -4.60
C ILE A 12 9.07 16.21 -5.38
N GLN A 13 8.60 17.30 -4.77
CA GLN A 13 7.68 18.24 -5.42
C GLN A 13 8.28 18.80 -6.70
N LYS A 14 9.52 19.31 -6.64
CA LYS A 14 10.17 20.00 -7.76
C LYS A 14 10.62 19.06 -8.87
N ASN A 15 11.05 17.84 -8.55
CA ASN A 15 11.71 16.96 -9.52
C ASN A 15 10.84 15.81 -10.03
N ILE A 16 9.83 15.42 -9.27
CA ILE A 16 8.95 14.29 -9.58
C ILE A 16 7.54 14.81 -9.85
N LEU A 17 6.88 15.33 -8.81
CA LEU A 17 5.45 15.65 -8.85
C LEU A 17 5.11 16.79 -9.81
N SER A 18 5.96 17.82 -9.91
CA SER A 18 5.78 18.92 -10.88
C SER A 18 5.77 18.47 -12.35
N LYS A 19 6.45 17.36 -12.66
CA LYS A 19 6.57 16.82 -14.02
C LYS A 19 5.44 15.85 -14.35
N THR A 20 4.91 15.17 -13.33
CA THR A 20 3.86 14.16 -13.49
C THR A 20 2.46 14.70 -13.19
N CYS A 21 2.36 15.92 -12.64
CA CYS A 21 1.13 16.52 -12.11
C CYS A 21 0.47 15.70 -11.00
N GLU A 22 1.24 14.83 -10.35
CA GLU A 22 0.80 14.04 -9.20
C GLU A 22 0.94 14.87 -7.92
N VAL A 23 0.25 14.44 -6.86
CA VAL A 23 0.30 15.14 -5.56
C VAL A 23 0.54 14.15 -4.43
N TYR A 24 0.98 14.65 -3.28
CA TYR A 24 0.99 13.84 -2.07
C TYR A 24 -0.43 13.38 -1.72
N PHE A 25 -0.52 12.17 -1.18
CA PHE A 25 -1.78 11.61 -0.76
C PHE A 25 -2.40 12.42 0.38
N ASP A 26 -3.62 12.91 0.17
CA ASP A 26 -4.38 13.63 1.19
C ASP A 26 -5.18 12.67 2.06
N PHE A 27 -4.64 12.37 3.25
CA PHE A 27 -5.30 11.51 4.21
C PHE A 27 -6.56 12.13 4.83
N SER A 28 -6.77 13.45 4.72
CA SER A 28 -7.91 14.13 5.33
C SER A 28 -9.21 13.92 4.56
N SER A 29 -9.14 13.76 3.25
CA SER A 29 -10.27 13.50 2.37
C SER A 29 -10.57 12.01 2.17
N GLU A 30 -9.62 11.12 2.51
CA GLU A 30 -9.77 9.68 2.34
C GLU A 30 -10.62 9.04 3.45
N LYS A 31 -11.65 8.29 3.04
CA LYS A 31 -12.59 7.58 3.95
C LYS A 31 -12.05 6.23 4.39
N ASP A 32 -11.20 5.62 3.57
CA ASP A 32 -10.62 4.30 3.83
C ASP A 32 -9.50 4.37 4.86
N TYR A 33 -9.72 3.77 6.05
CA TYR A 33 -8.71 3.75 7.12
C TYR A 33 -7.44 2.99 6.73
N LEU A 34 -7.50 2.11 5.73
CA LEU A 34 -6.37 1.29 5.30
C LEU A 34 -5.20 2.13 4.83
N TYR A 35 -5.42 3.19 4.05
CA TYR A 35 -4.31 4.01 3.56
C TYR A 35 -3.54 4.66 4.71
N ARG A 36 -4.23 5.03 5.81
CA ARG A 36 -3.58 5.53 7.03
C ARG A 36 -2.78 4.44 7.75
N GLN A 37 -3.31 3.22 7.84
CA GLN A 37 -2.55 2.10 8.40
C GLN A 37 -1.30 1.78 7.58
N LEU A 38 -1.43 1.81 6.24
CA LEU A 38 -0.32 1.56 5.33
C LEU A 38 0.77 2.63 5.45
N ASP A 39 0.38 3.89 5.60
CA ASP A 39 1.31 4.99 5.87
C ASP A 39 2.09 4.77 7.18
N LEU A 40 1.41 4.34 8.25
CA LEU A 40 2.06 3.99 9.50
C LEU A 40 3.03 2.81 9.35
N ILE A 41 2.59 1.72 8.72
CA ILE A 41 3.43 0.53 8.48
C ILE A 41 4.66 0.89 7.64
N GLY A 42 4.47 1.65 6.55
CA GLY A 42 5.56 2.11 5.68
C GLY A 42 6.59 2.94 6.43
N LYS A 43 6.14 3.86 7.29
CA LYS A 43 7.02 4.65 8.16
C LYS A 43 7.77 3.79 9.17
N CYS A 44 7.09 2.86 9.84
CA CYS A 44 7.72 1.93 10.79
C CYS A 44 8.80 1.07 10.11
N LEU A 45 8.51 0.53 8.93
CA LEU A 45 9.48 -0.27 8.17
C LEU A 45 10.66 0.56 7.70
N CYS A 46 10.46 1.82 7.29
CA CYS A 46 11.59 2.70 6.97
C CYS A 46 12.48 2.93 8.20
N LEU A 47 11.90 3.15 9.39
CA LEU A 47 12.65 3.32 10.63
C LEU A 47 13.38 2.05 11.08
N GLU A 48 12.77 0.88 10.87
CA GLU A 48 13.35 -0.41 11.26
C GLU A 48 14.53 -0.80 10.35
N TYR A 49 14.35 -0.62 9.04
CA TYR A 49 15.29 -1.16 8.05
C TYR A 49 16.27 -0.13 7.49
N VAL A 50 16.04 1.18 7.62
CA VAL A 50 16.94 2.21 7.09
C VAL A 50 17.66 2.94 8.22
N ASN A 51 18.97 2.75 8.30
CA ASN A 51 19.80 3.51 9.24
C ASN A 51 19.83 4.99 8.85
N GLY A 52 19.39 5.86 9.76
CA GLY A 52 19.47 7.32 9.63
C GLY A 52 18.11 8.00 9.55
N GLN A 53 18.04 9.12 8.83
CA GLN A 53 16.78 9.80 8.55
C GLN A 53 16.18 9.20 7.28
N SER A 54 15.04 8.52 7.42
CA SER A 54 14.29 7.92 6.33
C SER A 54 12.89 8.50 6.25
N SER A 55 12.29 8.50 5.07
CA SER A 55 10.91 8.96 4.89
C SER A 55 10.10 8.00 4.04
N PHE A 56 8.80 7.96 4.30
CA PHE A 56 7.83 7.22 3.51
C PHE A 56 6.73 8.20 3.08
N TYR A 57 6.41 8.21 1.79
CA TYR A 57 5.33 9.03 1.25
C TYR A 57 4.42 8.20 0.35
N LEU A 58 3.11 8.41 0.54
CA LEU A 58 2.10 8.01 -0.43
C LEU A 58 1.86 9.14 -1.43
N ILE A 59 1.79 8.77 -2.70
CA ILE A 59 1.48 9.67 -3.81
C ILE A 59 0.09 9.34 -4.33
N ASP A 60 -0.76 10.35 -4.44
CA ASP A 60 -2.08 10.20 -5.06
C ASP A 60 -1.92 10.15 -6.58
N SER A 61 -1.92 8.92 -7.09
CA SER A 61 -1.72 8.64 -8.51
C SER A 61 -2.24 7.25 -8.84
N VAL A 62 -2.85 7.11 -10.01
CA VAL A 62 -3.31 5.83 -10.57
C VAL A 62 -2.18 4.93 -11.06
N ARG A 63 -0.93 5.43 -11.08
CA ARG A 63 0.20 4.63 -11.55
C ARG A 63 0.48 3.49 -10.59
N VAL A 64 0.71 2.31 -11.17
CA VAL A 64 1.16 1.12 -10.45
C VAL A 64 2.67 1.21 -10.29
N GLN A 65 3.11 2.04 -9.36
CA GLN A 65 4.53 2.30 -9.15
C GLN A 65 4.89 2.41 -7.65
N ALA A 66 6.07 1.91 -7.31
CA ALA A 66 6.77 2.26 -6.08
C ALA A 66 8.22 2.56 -6.44
N GLY A 67 8.89 3.36 -5.63
CA GLY A 67 10.27 3.76 -5.89
C GLY A 67 10.97 4.17 -4.61
N ALA A 68 12.30 4.27 -4.70
CA ALA A 68 13.12 4.76 -3.63
C ALA A 68 14.08 5.84 -4.14
N ILE A 69 14.23 6.91 -3.37
CA ILE A 69 15.17 7.99 -3.64
C ILE A 69 16.37 7.81 -2.73
N HIS A 70 17.44 7.21 -3.25
CA HIS A 70 18.63 6.82 -2.49
C HIS A 70 19.26 7.98 -1.71
N LYS A 71 19.49 9.12 -2.39
CA LYS A 71 20.07 10.33 -1.78
C LYS A 71 19.34 10.80 -0.52
N TYR A 72 18.03 10.57 -0.48
CA TYR A 72 17.15 11.00 0.60
C TYR A 72 16.59 9.83 1.39
N GLN A 73 17.11 8.61 1.24
CA GLN A 73 16.65 7.43 1.99
C GLN A 73 15.12 7.35 2.10
N THR A 74 14.44 7.66 0.99
CA THR A 74 13.00 7.89 0.97
C THR A 74 12.32 6.89 0.07
N VAL A 75 11.23 6.30 0.55
CA VAL A 75 10.37 5.40 -0.22
C VAL A 75 9.11 6.16 -0.66
N LEU A 76 8.75 6.01 -1.93
CA LEU A 76 7.55 6.53 -2.54
C LEU A 76 6.67 5.36 -2.98
N VAL A 77 5.40 5.36 -2.58
CA VAL A 77 4.42 4.38 -3.03
C VAL A 77 3.21 5.09 -3.59
N PHE A 78 2.80 4.72 -4.80
CA PHE A 78 1.71 5.36 -5.51
C PHE A 78 0.40 4.62 -5.19
N LYS A 79 -0.72 5.35 -5.08
CA LYS A 79 -2.04 4.77 -4.75
C LYS A 79 -2.37 3.58 -5.66
N GLY A 80 -2.11 3.70 -6.96
CA GLY A 80 -2.36 2.63 -7.94
C GLY A 80 -1.59 1.34 -7.65
N MET A 81 -0.39 1.40 -7.04
CA MET A 81 0.33 0.20 -6.60
C MET A 81 -0.39 -0.48 -5.42
N LEU A 82 -0.91 0.30 -4.48
CA LEU A 82 -1.68 -0.23 -3.36
C LEU A 82 -2.99 -0.86 -3.84
N GLU A 83 -3.70 -0.19 -4.75
CA GLU A 83 -4.91 -0.72 -5.37
C GLU A 83 -4.66 -2.04 -6.10
N LEU A 84 -3.52 -2.17 -6.80
CA LEU A 84 -3.12 -3.44 -7.40
C LEU A 84 -2.95 -4.52 -6.32
N ILE A 85 -2.19 -4.23 -5.24
CA ILE A 85 -1.98 -5.17 -4.14
C ILE A 85 -3.32 -5.62 -3.53
N PHE A 86 -4.24 -4.68 -3.29
CA PHE A 86 -5.56 -4.99 -2.76
C PHE A 86 -6.34 -5.91 -3.70
N ARG A 87 -6.39 -5.59 -5.00
CA ARG A 87 -7.09 -6.41 -6.00
C ARG A 87 -6.46 -7.80 -6.14
N THR A 88 -5.14 -7.90 -6.17
CA THR A 88 -4.44 -9.19 -6.23
C THR A 88 -4.70 -10.02 -4.97
N SER A 89 -4.65 -9.40 -3.78
CA SER A 89 -4.97 -10.08 -2.52
C SER A 89 -6.42 -10.59 -2.51
N ALA A 90 -7.35 -9.79 -3.00
CA ALA A 90 -8.76 -10.17 -3.15
C ALA A 90 -8.94 -11.35 -4.12
N MET A 91 -8.23 -11.34 -5.26
CA MET A 91 -8.24 -12.46 -6.21
C MET A 91 -7.70 -13.75 -5.58
N MET A 92 -6.63 -13.67 -4.79
CA MET A 92 -6.06 -14.84 -4.10
C MET A 92 -7.02 -15.42 -3.07
N VAL A 93 -7.70 -14.58 -2.29
CA VAL A 93 -8.75 -15.02 -1.35
C VAL A 93 -9.90 -15.69 -2.10
N GLY A 94 -10.35 -15.12 -3.22
CA GLY A 94 -11.38 -15.71 -4.07
C GLY A 94 -10.96 -17.07 -4.67
N ALA A 95 -9.71 -17.19 -5.10
CA ALA A 95 -9.16 -18.44 -5.60
C ALA A 95 -9.07 -19.53 -4.51
N GLU A 96 -8.57 -19.18 -3.32
CA GLU A 96 -8.48 -20.10 -2.19
C GLU A 96 -9.88 -20.59 -1.75
N ARG A 97 -10.87 -19.68 -1.74
CA ARG A 97 -12.25 -20.05 -1.41
C ARG A 97 -12.83 -21.05 -2.41
N ARG A 98 -12.64 -20.85 -3.72
CA ARG A 98 -13.12 -21.81 -4.74
C ARG A 98 -12.52 -23.21 -4.56
N GLY A 99 -11.29 -23.31 -4.07
CA GLY A 99 -10.68 -24.60 -3.75
C GLY A 99 -11.32 -25.31 -2.54
N LYS A 100 -11.83 -24.55 -1.57
CA LYS A 100 -12.44 -25.09 -0.34
C LYS A 100 -13.96 -25.26 -0.41
N GLU A 101 -14.63 -24.38 -1.16
CA GLU A 101 -16.08 -24.30 -1.32
C GLU A 101 -16.44 -24.12 -2.82
N PRO A 102 -16.27 -25.17 -3.64
CA PRO A 102 -16.50 -25.08 -5.09
C PRO A 102 -17.95 -24.76 -5.46
N ASP A 103 -18.91 -25.18 -4.62
CA ASP A 103 -20.35 -24.95 -4.83
C ASP A 103 -20.86 -23.66 -4.15
N GLY A 104 -19.98 -22.89 -3.50
CA GLY A 104 -20.34 -21.65 -2.83
C GLY A 104 -20.64 -20.52 -3.81
N ALA A 105 -21.51 -19.58 -3.42
CA ALA A 105 -21.75 -18.36 -4.20
C ALA A 105 -20.43 -17.60 -4.42
N PHE A 106 -20.07 -17.41 -5.69
CA PHE A 106 -18.86 -16.71 -6.09
C PHE A 106 -18.97 -15.24 -5.70
N TYR A 107 -18.16 -14.84 -4.74
CA TYR A 107 -17.95 -13.43 -4.45
C TYR A 107 -16.78 -12.93 -5.28
N GLU A 108 -16.99 -11.83 -5.99
CA GLU A 108 -15.98 -11.11 -6.76
C GLU A 108 -15.51 -9.90 -5.95
N PRO A 109 -14.60 -10.08 -4.97
CA PRO A 109 -14.08 -9.01 -4.12
C PRO A 109 -13.20 -8.02 -4.89
N TRP A 110 -13.31 -7.91 -6.22
CA TRP A 110 -12.68 -6.88 -7.04
C TRP A 110 -13.70 -5.97 -7.73
N ARG A 111 -15.00 -6.28 -7.62
CA ARG A 111 -16.08 -5.46 -8.20
C ARG A 111 -16.60 -4.38 -7.27
N ASP A 112 -16.53 -4.58 -5.95
CA ASP A 112 -17.05 -3.60 -4.99
C ASP A 112 -15.98 -2.59 -4.53
N ASN A 113 -16.38 -1.65 -3.67
CA ASN A 113 -15.47 -0.67 -3.10
C ASN A 113 -14.68 -1.28 -1.93
N LEU A 114 -13.44 -0.84 -1.69
CA LEU A 114 -12.55 -1.38 -0.64
C LEU A 114 -13.21 -1.39 0.76
N ASN A 115 -14.00 -0.35 1.06
CA ASN A 115 -14.82 -0.25 2.27
C ASN A 115 -15.79 -1.42 2.51
N LEU A 116 -16.39 -1.98 1.45
CA LEU A 116 -17.29 -3.12 1.57
C LEU A 116 -16.52 -4.42 1.87
N TRP A 117 -15.26 -4.50 1.45
CA TRP A 117 -14.41 -5.66 1.68
C TRP A 117 -13.89 -5.70 3.12
N ILE A 118 -13.49 -4.55 3.64
CA ILE A 118 -12.95 -4.39 4.98
C ILE A 118 -14.01 -4.64 6.06
N ASN A 119 -15.22 -4.13 5.83
CA ASN A 119 -16.32 -4.26 6.79
C ASN A 119 -17.03 -5.63 6.72
N GLY A 120 -16.38 -6.62 6.10
CA GLY A 120 -16.87 -7.99 6.05
C GLY A 120 -18.14 -8.12 5.23
N GLY A 121 -18.07 -7.74 3.94
CA GLY A 121 -19.15 -7.91 2.97
C GLY A 121 -20.00 -9.14 3.27
N ILE A 122 -21.24 -8.88 3.68
CA ILE A 122 -22.16 -9.91 4.17
C ILE A 122 -22.47 -10.83 3.00
N LEU A 123 -21.86 -12.00 3.00
CA LEU A 123 -22.24 -13.11 2.12
C LEU A 123 -22.91 -14.15 2.98
N SER A 124 -24.12 -14.50 2.56
CA SER A 124 -25.08 -15.35 3.27
C SER A 124 -24.45 -16.49 4.06
N GLY A 125 -24.60 -16.43 5.38
CA GLY A 125 -24.78 -17.63 6.23
C GLY A 125 -23.55 -18.28 6.86
N LYS A 126 -22.32 -17.96 6.45
CA LYS A 126 -21.10 -18.43 7.15
C LYS A 126 -20.10 -17.30 7.30
N MET A 127 -20.01 -16.72 8.50
CA MET A 127 -18.96 -15.78 8.90
C MET A 127 -17.60 -16.47 8.85
N MET A 128 -16.96 -16.46 7.70
CA MET A 128 -15.52 -16.67 7.57
C MET A 128 -14.87 -15.28 7.60
N ASN A 129 -13.80 -15.13 8.38
CA ASN A 129 -13.15 -13.83 8.64
C ASN A 129 -12.33 -13.37 7.41
N ILE A 130 -13.02 -13.07 6.30
CA ILE A 130 -12.45 -12.69 4.99
C ILE A 130 -11.56 -11.46 5.13
N GLY A 131 -11.95 -10.50 5.97
CA GLY A 131 -11.14 -9.32 6.30
C GLY A 131 -9.78 -9.70 6.90
N GLY A 132 -9.74 -10.67 7.82
CA GLY A 132 -8.49 -11.13 8.44
C GLY A 132 -7.54 -11.83 7.45
N PHE A 133 -8.06 -12.67 6.55
CA PHE A 133 -7.25 -13.33 5.52
C PHE A 133 -6.74 -12.34 4.46
N MET A 134 -7.58 -11.40 4.03
CA MET A 134 -7.18 -10.38 3.08
C MET A 134 -6.10 -9.46 3.66
N MET A 135 -6.24 -9.04 4.91
CA MET A 135 -5.21 -8.24 5.59
C MET A 135 -3.88 -8.97 5.62
N LYS A 136 -3.88 -10.29 5.87
CA LYS A 136 -2.66 -11.11 5.84
C LYS A 136 -1.98 -11.10 4.48
N TYR A 137 -2.72 -11.33 3.39
CA TYR A 137 -2.12 -11.30 2.04
C TYR A 137 -1.64 -9.90 1.65
N THR A 138 -2.46 -8.88 1.95
CA THR A 138 -2.12 -7.47 1.70
C THR A 138 -0.85 -7.08 2.44
N GLU A 139 -0.75 -7.44 3.71
CA GLU A 139 0.41 -7.19 4.55
C GLU A 139 1.67 -7.90 4.01
N ILE A 140 1.55 -9.16 3.56
CA ILE A 140 2.66 -9.89 2.93
C ILE A 140 3.14 -9.18 1.66
N TYR A 141 2.24 -8.86 0.73
CA TYR A 141 2.60 -8.18 -0.51
C TYR A 141 3.22 -6.80 -0.25
N LEU A 142 2.69 -6.08 0.72
CA LEU A 142 3.22 -4.78 1.12
C LEU A 142 4.60 -4.90 1.76
N ILE A 143 4.82 -5.83 2.69
CA ILE A 143 6.13 -6.08 3.29
C ILE A 143 7.12 -6.47 2.21
N CYS A 144 6.74 -7.32 1.24
CA CYS A 144 7.58 -7.67 0.11
C CYS A 144 7.93 -6.46 -0.76
N LEU A 145 6.95 -5.62 -1.10
CA LEU A 145 7.17 -4.39 -1.87
C LEU A 145 8.13 -3.45 -1.14
N LEU A 146 7.88 -3.20 0.15
CA LEU A 146 8.69 -2.31 0.95
C LEU A 146 10.10 -2.87 1.14
N LYS A 147 10.25 -4.16 1.40
CA LYS A 147 11.56 -4.82 1.44
C LYS A 147 12.29 -4.73 0.11
N GLN A 148 11.63 -4.85 -1.03
CA GLN A 148 12.27 -4.62 -2.33
C GLN A 148 12.76 -3.17 -2.46
N CYS A 149 11.93 -2.17 -2.14
CA CYS A 149 12.34 -0.77 -2.15
C CYS A 149 13.51 -0.49 -1.20
N LEU A 150 13.50 -1.11 -0.01
CA LEU A 150 14.56 -1.01 0.99
C LEU A 150 15.85 -1.72 0.54
N CYS A 151 15.77 -2.90 -0.07
CA CYS A 151 16.92 -3.57 -0.66
C CYS A 151 17.59 -2.69 -1.74
N PHE A 152 16.80 -2.02 -2.59
CA PHE A 152 17.32 -1.04 -3.53
C PHE A 152 18.06 0.13 -2.86
N LEU A 153 17.62 0.54 -1.66
CA LEU A 153 18.32 1.56 -0.87
C LEU A 153 19.65 1.06 -0.29
N TYR A 154 19.81 -0.25 -0.06
CA TYR A 154 21.03 -0.83 0.54
C TYR A 154 22.04 -1.34 -0.49
N CYS A 155 21.60 -1.88 -1.62
CA CYS A 155 22.48 -2.49 -2.63
C CYS A 155 23.28 -1.48 -3.48
N MET A 156 22.99 -0.18 -3.37
CA MET A 156 23.66 0.89 -4.13
C MET A 156 24.73 1.63 -3.30
N ARG A 157 25.16 1.06 -2.17
CA ARG A 157 26.28 1.56 -1.35
C ARG A 157 27.62 1.02 -1.81
#